data_AF-A0A7S3BVL9-F1
#
_entry.id   AF-A0A7S3BVL9-F1
#
_cell.length_a   1.000
_cell.length_b   1.000
_cell.length_c   1.000
_cell.angle_alpha   90.00
_cell.angle_beta   90.00
_cell.angle_gamma   90.00
#
_symmetry.space_group_name_H-M   'P 1'
#
loop_
_entity.id
_entity.type
_entity.pdbx_description
1 polymer ?
#
loop_
_entity_poly.entity_id
_entity_poly.type
_entity_poly.pdbx_seq_one_letter_code
_entity_poly.pdbx_strand_id
1 'polypeptide(L)'
;ARAIIAPHAGYSYSGPAAAWAYKHINQSTISRIFLLGPSHHVYSTRCSLTACTSYDTPLGTIPIDTEACNTLRATGMFDDMPRNTDEGEHSLEMHLPYIFQVMQGRRFLLVPVLVGALSEGAEATYGKLFADSLGNPENLFIISTDFCHWGKRFRFTPWDKTKGEIFQSIEALDRQGMALIEAQDAEGFAAYQRQHGNTICGQHPIAVLLHALQSCPVQHQARFVRYEQSSHCRSCDDSSVSYASAVISLRECR
;
A
#
# COMPACT_ATOMS: atom_id res chain seq x y z
N ALA A 1 14.36 4.99 0.24
CA ALA A 1 13.32 4.20 -0.44
C ALA A 1 12.77 4.99 -1.64
N ARG A 2 12.37 4.33 -2.73
CA ARG A 2 11.56 4.89 -3.84
C ARG A 2 10.08 4.56 -3.68
N ALA A 3 9.78 3.39 -3.12
CA ALA A 3 8.47 3.07 -2.61
C ALA A 3 8.56 2.38 -1.25
N ILE A 4 7.50 2.47 -0.45
CA ILE A 4 7.31 1.67 0.75
C ILE A 4 5.94 1.01 0.73
N ILE A 5 5.84 -0.14 1.38
CA ILE A 5 4.56 -0.77 1.74
C ILE A 5 4.43 -0.67 3.26
N ALA A 6 3.30 -0.18 3.75
CA ALA A 6 3.07 0.02 5.19
C ALA A 6 1.60 -0.24 5.57
N PRO A 7 1.34 -0.69 6.81
CA PRO A 7 0.00 -0.97 7.29
C PRO A 7 -0.81 0.30 7.58
N HIS A 8 -2.13 0.14 7.65
CA HIS A 8 -3.10 1.21 7.91
C HIS A 8 -4.12 0.87 9.00
N ALA A 9 -3.91 -0.15 9.82
CA ALA A 9 -4.66 -0.25 11.07
C ALA A 9 -4.36 0.94 12.02
N GLY A 10 -5.15 1.08 13.08
CA GLY A 10 -4.91 2.11 14.10
C GLY A 10 -3.51 2.03 14.72
N TYR A 11 -2.90 3.18 15.01
CA TYR A 11 -1.50 3.29 15.43
C TYR A 11 -1.09 2.50 16.66
N SER A 12 -2.02 2.26 17.60
CA SER A 12 -1.77 1.40 18.76
C SER A 12 -1.45 -0.05 18.38
N TYR A 13 -1.84 -0.50 17.18
CA TYR A 13 -1.59 -1.84 16.67
C TYR A 13 -0.45 -1.85 15.66
N SER A 14 -0.61 -1.12 14.56
CA SER A 14 0.29 -1.22 13.38
C SER A 14 1.32 -0.11 13.27
N GLY A 15 1.24 0.93 14.11
CA GLY A 15 2.17 2.07 14.10
C GLY A 15 3.63 1.63 14.22
N PRO A 16 4.01 0.82 15.22
CA PRO A 16 5.38 0.30 15.33
C PRO A 16 5.85 -0.43 14.08
N ALA A 17 5.00 -1.24 13.46
CA ALA A 17 5.32 -1.92 12.20
C ALA A 17 5.55 -0.89 11.07
N ALA A 18 4.61 0.05 10.85
CA ALA A 18 4.73 1.11 9.85
C ALA A 18 6.03 1.91 9.97
N ALA A 19 6.47 2.22 11.19
CA ALA A 19 7.72 2.94 11.44
C ALA A 19 8.95 2.25 10.79
N TRP A 20 8.94 0.91 10.66
CA TRP A 20 10.01 0.18 9.98
C TRP A 20 10.09 0.51 8.49
N ALA A 21 8.99 0.75 7.80
CA ALA A 21 9.00 1.25 6.43
C ALA A 21 9.44 2.72 6.38
N TYR A 22 8.79 3.59 7.16
CA TYR A 22 9.00 5.03 7.14
C TYR A 22 10.44 5.46 7.45
N LYS A 23 11.13 4.77 8.36
CA LYS A 23 12.54 5.10 8.70
C LYS A 23 13.54 4.91 7.55
N HIS A 24 13.16 4.23 6.47
CA HIS A 24 14.02 4.04 5.28
C HIS A 24 13.77 5.11 4.20
N ILE A 25 12.88 6.06 4.46
CA ILE A 25 12.68 7.21 3.58
C ILE A 25 13.87 8.16 3.76
N ASN A 26 14.52 8.47 2.64
CA ASN A 26 15.48 9.57 2.60
C ASN A 26 14.76 10.78 2.01
N GLN A 27 14.40 11.73 2.87
CA GLN A 27 13.66 12.92 2.50
C GLN A 27 14.46 13.94 1.67
N SER A 28 15.77 13.73 1.45
CA SER A 28 16.65 14.76 0.87
C SER A 28 16.28 15.18 -0.56
N THR A 29 15.71 14.27 -1.35
CA THR A 29 15.33 14.52 -2.76
C THR A 29 13.82 14.56 -2.98
N ILE A 30 13.01 14.18 -1.99
CA ILE A 30 11.57 13.97 -2.19
C ILE A 30 10.85 15.32 -2.23
N SER A 31 10.14 15.58 -3.33
CA SER A 31 9.28 16.75 -3.55
C SER A 31 7.81 16.37 -3.74
N ARG A 32 7.51 15.12 -4.12
CA ARG A 32 6.15 14.61 -4.33
C ARG A 32 5.98 13.20 -3.75
N ILE A 33 4.84 12.96 -3.12
CA ILE A 33 4.50 11.66 -2.51
C ILE A 33 3.20 11.17 -3.13
N PHE A 34 3.23 10.02 -3.79
CA PHE A 34 2.04 9.29 -4.22
C PHE A 34 1.63 8.34 -3.10
N LEU A 35 0.39 8.46 -2.65
CA LEU A 35 -0.18 7.62 -1.60
C LEU A 35 -1.33 6.81 -2.18
N LEU A 36 -1.12 5.51 -2.35
CA LEU A 36 -2.10 4.59 -2.92
C LEU A 36 -2.67 3.73 -1.80
N GLY A 37 -3.97 3.80 -1.58
CA GLY A 37 -4.66 2.96 -0.59
C GLY A 37 -5.96 2.37 -1.11
N PRO A 38 -6.38 1.20 -0.58
CA PRO A 38 -7.63 0.57 -1.00
C PRO A 38 -8.86 1.34 -0.54
N SER A 39 -9.97 1.21 -1.27
CA SER A 39 -11.29 1.65 -0.82
C SER A 39 -11.99 0.57 0.01
N HIS A 40 -12.38 0.92 1.24
CA HIS A 40 -13.14 0.05 2.14
C HIS A 40 -14.65 0.29 2.09
N HIS A 41 -15.06 1.51 1.74
CA HIS A 41 -16.46 1.95 1.87
C HIS A 41 -17.19 2.05 0.53
N VAL A 42 -16.47 2.37 -0.54
CA VAL A 42 -17.08 2.62 -1.86
C VAL A 42 -16.55 1.62 -2.88
N TYR A 43 -17.45 0.85 -3.46
CA TYR A 43 -17.10 -0.02 -4.58
C TYR A 43 -16.90 0.81 -5.85
N SER A 44 -15.69 0.74 -6.43
CA SER A 44 -15.37 1.24 -7.76
C SER A 44 -14.42 0.26 -8.42
N THR A 45 -14.46 0.16 -9.75
CA THR A 45 -13.52 -0.63 -10.56
C THR A 45 -12.37 0.21 -11.12
N ARG A 46 -12.21 1.45 -10.60
CA ARG A 46 -11.24 2.44 -11.04
C ARG A 46 -10.51 3.05 -9.83
N CYS A 47 -9.48 3.85 -10.10
CA CYS A 47 -8.86 4.70 -9.10
C CYS A 47 -9.58 6.05 -9.03
N SER A 48 -9.62 6.66 -7.85
CA SER A 48 -10.23 7.98 -7.62
C SER A 48 -9.21 8.97 -7.05
N LEU A 49 -9.39 10.25 -7.37
CA LEU A 49 -8.53 11.35 -6.92
C LEU A 49 -9.33 12.35 -6.08
N THR A 50 -8.68 12.96 -5.09
CA THR A 50 -9.31 14.00 -4.26
C THR A 50 -9.58 15.28 -5.04
N ALA A 51 -10.73 15.90 -4.81
CA ALA A 51 -11.02 17.27 -5.27
C ALA A 51 -10.50 18.35 -4.28
N CYS A 52 -9.98 17.94 -3.13
CA CYS A 52 -9.43 18.86 -2.13
C CYS A 52 -8.04 19.38 -2.53
N THR A 53 -7.67 20.53 -1.98
CA THR A 53 -6.36 21.17 -2.22
C THR A 53 -5.34 20.88 -1.13
N SER A 54 -5.79 20.33 0.00
CA SER A 54 -4.97 19.97 1.16
C SER A 54 -5.67 18.93 2.02
N TYR A 55 -4.90 18.16 2.78
CA TYR A 55 -5.40 17.30 3.86
C TYR A 55 -4.84 17.77 5.21
N ASP A 56 -5.71 17.84 6.21
CA ASP A 56 -5.30 18.18 7.57
C ASP A 56 -4.82 16.96 8.35
N THR A 57 -3.84 17.17 9.22
CA THR A 57 -3.40 16.17 10.21
C THR A 57 -3.27 16.87 11.56
N PRO A 58 -3.25 16.12 12.68
CA PRO A 58 -2.98 16.71 14.00
C PRO A 58 -1.61 17.41 14.11
N LEU A 59 -0.67 17.12 13.20
CA LEU A 59 0.68 17.70 13.18
C LEU A 59 0.78 18.93 12.27
N GLY A 60 -0.17 19.10 11.34
CA GLY A 60 -0.22 20.19 10.37
C GLY A 60 -0.85 19.77 9.03
N THR A 61 -1.06 20.75 8.16
CA THR A 61 -1.71 20.56 6.86
C THR A 61 -0.72 20.13 5.79
N ILE A 62 -1.11 19.14 4.97
CA ILE A 62 -0.35 18.64 3.82
C ILE A 62 -0.99 19.19 2.52
N PRO A 63 -0.26 19.94 1.69
CA PRO A 63 -0.78 20.42 0.41
C PRO A 63 -0.88 19.28 -0.63
N ILE A 64 -1.96 19.27 -1.40
CA ILE A 64 -2.16 18.34 -2.52
C ILE A 64 -1.48 18.90 -3.78
N ASP A 65 -0.83 18.01 -4.54
CA ASP A 65 -0.35 18.32 -5.89
C ASP A 65 -1.53 18.31 -6.88
N THR A 66 -2.26 19.43 -6.90
CA THR A 66 -3.44 19.58 -7.77
C THR A 66 -3.09 19.48 -9.25
N GLU A 67 -1.89 19.87 -9.67
CA GLU A 67 -1.42 19.76 -11.06
C GLU A 67 -1.21 18.30 -11.47
N ALA A 68 -0.51 17.52 -10.63
CA ALA A 68 -0.35 16.08 -10.85
C ALA A 68 -1.71 15.37 -10.86
N CYS A 69 -2.61 15.70 -9.92
CA CYS A 69 -3.97 15.14 -9.91
C CYS A 69 -4.73 15.48 -11.21
N ASN A 70 -4.64 16.71 -11.71
CA ASN A 70 -5.30 17.11 -12.96
C ASN A 70 -4.70 16.42 -14.19
N THR A 71 -3.38 16.20 -14.21
CA THR A 71 -2.72 15.40 -15.24
C THR A 71 -3.24 13.96 -15.25
N LEU A 72 -3.37 13.36 -14.07
CA LEU A 72 -3.95 12.02 -13.92
C LEU A 72 -5.42 12.00 -14.35
N ARG A 73 -6.24 12.97 -13.95
CA ARG A 73 -7.64 13.09 -14.43
C ARG A 73 -7.74 13.17 -15.94
N ALA A 74 -6.86 13.92 -16.59
CA ALA A 74 -6.88 14.11 -18.04
C ALA A 74 -6.64 12.82 -18.84
N THR A 75 -6.11 11.76 -18.22
CA THR A 75 -6.04 10.41 -18.83
C THR A 75 -7.42 9.81 -19.09
N GLY A 76 -8.47 10.33 -18.44
CA GLY A 76 -9.82 9.77 -18.47
C GLY A 76 -9.96 8.45 -17.71
N MET A 77 -8.94 8.04 -16.93
CA MET A 77 -8.92 6.78 -16.18
C MET A 77 -9.41 6.92 -14.73
N PHE A 78 -9.34 8.12 -14.14
CA PHE A 78 -9.69 8.33 -12.74
C PHE A 78 -11.09 8.89 -12.56
N ASP A 79 -11.74 8.50 -11.47
CA ASP A 79 -12.96 9.15 -10.99
C ASP A 79 -12.61 10.28 -10.01
N ASP A 80 -13.55 11.19 -9.76
CA ASP A 80 -13.43 12.15 -8.66
C ASP A 80 -13.99 11.56 -7.38
N MET A 81 -13.21 11.68 -6.29
CA MET A 81 -13.64 11.26 -4.97
C MET A 81 -14.57 12.31 -4.36
N PRO A 82 -15.84 11.99 -4.07
CA PRO A 82 -16.69 12.89 -3.29
C PRO A 82 -16.08 13.14 -1.91
N ARG A 83 -16.20 14.37 -1.39
CA ARG A 83 -15.57 14.74 -0.10
C ARG A 83 -15.96 13.80 1.05
N ASN A 84 -17.21 13.37 1.12
CA ASN A 84 -17.66 12.43 2.15
C ASN A 84 -17.07 11.02 2.00
N THR A 85 -16.74 10.60 0.77
CA THR A 85 -15.98 9.37 0.54
C THR A 85 -14.54 9.55 1.00
N ASP A 86 -13.95 10.71 0.70
CA ASP A 86 -12.59 11.07 1.07
C ASP A 86 -12.39 11.09 2.60
N GLU A 87 -13.22 11.87 3.30
CA GLU A 87 -13.22 11.95 4.77
C GLU A 87 -13.68 10.65 5.45
N GLY A 88 -14.36 9.77 4.72
CA GLY A 88 -14.81 8.48 5.23
C GLY A 88 -13.78 7.36 5.08
N GLU A 89 -12.72 7.55 4.30
CA GLU A 89 -11.72 6.52 4.02
C GLU A 89 -10.47 6.69 4.88
N HIS A 90 -10.10 5.62 5.58
CA HIS A 90 -8.98 5.65 6.53
C HIS A 90 -7.67 5.11 5.93
N SER A 91 -7.71 4.36 4.83
CA SER A 91 -6.50 3.75 4.24
C SER A 91 -5.46 4.79 3.83
N LEU A 92 -5.91 5.96 3.39
CA LEU A 92 -5.04 7.11 3.10
C LEU A 92 -4.71 7.89 4.38
N GLU A 93 -5.72 8.18 5.20
CA GLU A 93 -5.59 8.99 6.42
C GLU A 93 -4.49 8.48 7.37
N MET A 94 -4.41 7.16 7.56
CA MET A 94 -3.47 6.53 8.49
C MET A 94 -2.00 6.73 8.10
N HIS A 95 -1.70 7.16 6.88
CA HIS A 95 -0.34 7.51 6.48
C HIS A 95 0.00 9.00 6.67
N LEU A 96 -1.00 9.88 6.76
CA LEU A 96 -0.77 11.33 6.73
C LEU A 96 0.09 11.84 7.91
N PRO A 97 -0.16 11.45 9.18
CA PRO A 97 0.71 11.83 10.29
C PRO A 97 2.16 11.33 10.13
N TYR A 98 2.35 10.10 9.66
CA TYR A 98 3.69 9.54 9.39
C TYR A 98 4.42 10.31 8.28
N ILE A 99 3.72 10.61 7.18
CA ILE A 99 4.25 11.41 6.07
C ILE A 99 4.66 12.79 6.59
N PHE A 100 3.77 13.47 7.32
CA PHE A 100 4.06 14.79 7.87
C PHE A 100 5.29 14.75 8.76
N GLN A 101 5.35 13.80 9.71
CA GLN A 101 6.46 13.65 10.65
C GLN A 101 7.81 13.41 9.95
N VAL A 102 7.87 12.50 8.97
CA VAL A 102 9.12 12.19 8.24
C VAL A 102 9.55 13.37 7.36
N MET A 103 8.59 14.11 6.80
CA MET A 103 8.89 15.22 5.90
C MET A 103 9.02 16.58 6.62
N GLN A 104 8.99 16.61 7.95
CA GLN A 104 9.08 17.85 8.73
C GLN A 104 10.28 18.72 8.29
N GLY A 105 10.00 20.02 8.13
CA GLY A 105 10.99 21.01 7.67
C GLY A 105 11.28 20.98 6.17
N ARG A 106 10.55 20.18 5.37
CA ARG A 106 10.69 20.14 3.91
C ARG A 106 9.39 20.48 3.21
N ARG A 107 9.52 21.12 2.05
CA ARG A 107 8.40 21.34 1.13
C ARG A 107 8.19 20.08 0.29
N PHE A 108 6.98 19.57 0.29
CA PHE A 108 6.54 18.46 -0.56
C PHE A 108 5.06 18.63 -0.91
N LEU A 109 4.57 17.88 -1.90
CA LEU A 109 3.17 17.80 -2.27
C LEU A 109 2.68 16.34 -2.22
N LEU A 110 1.41 16.13 -1.92
CA LEU A 110 0.79 14.80 -1.85
C LEU A 110 -0.11 14.54 -3.06
N VAL A 111 -0.07 13.33 -3.60
CA VAL A 111 -1.00 12.79 -4.61
C VAL A 111 -1.72 11.59 -4.00
N PRO A 112 -2.87 11.78 -3.33
CA PRO A 112 -3.67 10.69 -2.80
C PRO A 112 -4.45 10.01 -3.92
N VAL A 113 -4.37 8.68 -3.97
CA VAL A 113 -5.02 7.84 -4.96
C VAL A 113 -5.77 6.73 -4.23
N LEU A 114 -7.10 6.80 -4.27
CA LEU A 114 -7.93 5.74 -3.76
C LEU A 114 -8.09 4.66 -4.82
N VAL A 115 -7.64 3.45 -4.53
CA VAL A 115 -7.63 2.32 -5.46
C VAL A 115 -8.86 1.45 -5.20
N GLY A 116 -9.71 1.31 -6.21
CA GLY A 116 -10.88 0.44 -6.17
C GLY A 116 -10.56 -1.05 -6.37
N ALA A 117 -11.60 -1.84 -6.61
CA ALA A 117 -11.53 -3.25 -6.98
C ALA A 117 -11.16 -3.40 -8.46
N LEU A 118 -9.86 -3.29 -8.75
CA LEU A 118 -9.34 -3.35 -10.11
C LEU A 118 -9.36 -4.79 -10.66
N SER A 119 -9.51 -4.92 -11.98
CA SER A 119 -9.17 -6.16 -12.69
C SER A 119 -7.67 -6.22 -12.96
N GLU A 120 -7.11 -7.41 -13.19
CA GLU A 120 -5.68 -7.59 -13.51
C GLU A 120 -5.23 -6.72 -14.69
N GLY A 121 -6.06 -6.60 -15.74
CA GLY A 121 -5.78 -5.71 -16.86
C GLY A 121 -5.77 -4.22 -16.47
N ALA A 122 -6.65 -3.81 -15.55
CA ALA A 122 -6.65 -2.45 -15.02
C ALA A 122 -5.42 -2.20 -14.12
N GLU A 123 -5.05 -3.15 -13.27
CA GLU A 123 -3.84 -3.09 -12.43
C GLU A 123 -2.59 -2.87 -13.29
N ALA A 124 -2.42 -3.63 -14.38
CA ALA A 124 -1.34 -3.45 -15.34
C ALA A 124 -1.38 -2.07 -16.02
N THR A 125 -2.57 -1.59 -16.37
CA THR A 125 -2.74 -0.28 -17.03
C THR A 125 -2.36 0.86 -16.10
N TYR A 126 -2.83 0.85 -14.84
CA TYR A 126 -2.42 1.84 -13.84
C TYR A 126 -0.94 1.72 -13.47
N GLY A 127 -0.41 0.50 -13.35
CA GLY A 127 1.01 0.28 -13.10
C GLY A 127 1.88 0.93 -14.17
N LYS A 128 1.56 0.70 -15.45
CA LYS A 128 2.24 1.36 -16.56
C LYS A 128 2.12 2.89 -16.52
N LEU A 129 0.96 3.41 -16.14
CA LEU A 129 0.75 4.86 -16.00
C LEU A 129 1.66 5.47 -14.93
N PHE A 130 1.88 4.78 -13.81
CA PHE A 130 2.71 5.27 -12.70
C PHE A 130 4.20 4.98 -12.87
N ALA A 131 4.61 4.17 -13.85
CA ALA A 131 5.99 3.70 -14.01
C ALA A 131 7.03 4.83 -14.15
N ASP A 132 6.77 5.81 -15.00
CA ASP A 132 7.69 6.96 -15.19
C ASP A 132 7.77 7.82 -13.92
N SER A 133 6.63 8.00 -13.23
CA SER A 133 6.61 8.70 -11.95
C SER A 133 7.38 7.93 -10.88
N LEU A 134 7.30 6.60 -10.84
CA LEU A 134 8.06 5.76 -9.91
C LEU A 134 9.58 5.84 -10.16
N GLY A 135 10.01 5.99 -11.41
CA GLY A 135 11.41 6.15 -11.80
C GLY A 135 12.02 7.52 -11.44
N ASN A 136 11.19 8.53 -11.21
CA ASN A 136 11.66 9.87 -10.87
C ASN A 136 12.23 9.90 -9.43
N PRO A 137 13.49 10.33 -9.22
CA PRO A 137 14.13 10.34 -7.91
C PRO A 137 13.53 11.32 -6.89
N GLU A 138 12.69 12.25 -7.33
CA GLU A 138 11.98 13.20 -6.46
C GLU A 138 10.62 12.68 -5.98
N ASN A 139 10.16 11.56 -6.53
CA ASN A 139 8.90 10.94 -6.14
C ASN A 139 9.13 9.84 -5.08
N LEU A 140 8.18 9.70 -4.18
CA LEU A 140 8.03 8.57 -3.27
C LEU A 140 6.65 7.95 -3.45
N PHE A 141 6.57 6.63 -3.52
CA PHE A 141 5.30 5.90 -3.49
C PHE A 141 5.08 5.25 -2.12
N ILE A 142 3.89 5.40 -1.57
CA ILE A 142 3.46 4.77 -0.33
C ILE A 142 2.26 3.91 -0.67
N ILE A 143 2.41 2.60 -0.50
CA ILE A 143 1.36 1.61 -0.75
C ILE A 143 0.80 1.17 0.58
N SER A 144 -0.47 1.49 0.78
CA SER A 144 -1.20 1.25 2.02
C SER A 144 -1.83 -0.13 2.03
N THR A 145 -1.46 -0.99 2.97
CA THR A 145 -2.05 -2.33 3.09
C THR A 145 -1.76 -2.98 4.44
N ASP A 146 -2.80 -3.54 5.05
CA ASP A 146 -2.67 -4.64 6.00
C ASP A 146 -2.60 -5.98 5.23
N PHE A 147 -2.12 -7.03 5.90
CA PHE A 147 -2.02 -8.39 5.35
C PHE A 147 -3.19 -9.25 5.87
N CYS A 148 -3.03 -10.56 6.08
CA CYS A 148 -4.15 -11.44 6.44
C CYS A 148 -5.02 -10.92 7.60
N HIS A 149 -6.31 -10.76 7.32
CA HIS A 149 -7.39 -10.61 8.29
C HIS A 149 -7.98 -12.00 8.54
N TRP A 150 -7.52 -12.68 9.59
CA TRP A 150 -7.92 -14.04 9.92
C TRP A 150 -8.96 -14.08 11.04
N GLY A 151 -9.97 -14.93 10.89
CA GLY A 151 -10.98 -15.22 11.90
C GLY A 151 -12.40 -15.20 11.35
N LYS A 152 -13.34 -15.76 12.13
CA LYS A 152 -14.77 -15.86 11.75
C LYS A 152 -15.37 -14.50 11.37
N ARG A 153 -14.99 -13.42 12.07
CA ARG A 153 -15.46 -12.05 11.79
C ARG A 153 -15.10 -11.54 10.40
N PHE A 154 -14.05 -12.08 9.79
CA PHE A 154 -13.62 -11.75 8.44
C PHE A 154 -14.06 -12.78 7.40
N ARG A 155 -14.77 -13.84 7.83
CA ARG A 155 -15.14 -15.00 6.99
C ARG A 155 -13.93 -15.65 6.31
N PHE A 156 -12.78 -15.63 6.97
CA PHE A 156 -11.52 -16.18 6.46
C PHE A 156 -10.81 -16.93 7.57
N THR A 157 -10.87 -18.27 7.54
CA THR A 157 -10.26 -19.14 8.55
C THR A 157 -9.48 -20.33 7.97
N PRO A 158 -8.71 -20.17 6.87
CA PRO A 158 -7.87 -21.27 6.41
C PRO A 158 -6.80 -21.59 7.45
N TRP A 159 -6.48 -22.87 7.61
CA TRP A 159 -5.43 -23.35 8.50
C TRP A 159 -4.74 -24.56 7.87
N ASP A 160 -3.52 -24.34 7.39
CA ASP A 160 -2.63 -25.42 6.97
C ASP A 160 -1.95 -26.00 8.20
N LYS A 161 -2.47 -27.14 8.67
CA LYS A 161 -1.94 -27.85 9.85
C LYS A 161 -0.49 -28.30 9.68
N THR A 162 0.02 -28.39 8.44
CA THR A 162 1.43 -28.72 8.21
C THR A 162 2.38 -27.58 8.60
N LYS A 163 1.87 -26.35 8.78
CA LYS A 163 2.63 -25.18 9.22
C LYS A 163 2.66 -24.98 10.73
N GLY A 164 1.95 -25.82 11.49
CA GLY A 164 1.86 -25.75 12.95
C GLY A 164 0.59 -25.06 13.44
N GLU A 165 0.72 -24.19 14.44
CA GLU A 165 -0.40 -23.44 15.03
C GLU A 165 -1.01 -22.45 14.01
N ILE A 166 -2.23 -21.98 14.27
CA ILE A 166 -2.97 -21.10 13.34
C ILE A 166 -2.13 -19.86 12.98
N PHE A 167 -1.54 -19.17 13.96
CA PHE A 167 -0.72 -17.99 13.70
C PHE A 167 0.49 -18.27 12.80
N GLN A 168 1.07 -19.48 12.88
CA GLN A 168 2.19 -19.90 12.02
C GLN A 168 1.70 -20.22 10.60
N SER A 169 0.51 -20.80 10.46
CA SER A 169 -0.14 -20.96 9.15
C SER A 169 -0.48 -19.61 8.51
N ILE A 170 -0.93 -18.63 9.29
CA ILE A 170 -1.17 -17.26 8.80
C ILE A 170 0.15 -16.65 8.34
N GLU A 171 1.20 -16.73 9.15
CA GLU A 171 2.52 -16.22 8.79
C GLU A 171 3.08 -16.89 7.53
N ALA A 172 2.94 -18.20 7.38
CA ALA A 172 3.36 -18.91 6.17
C ALA A 172 2.60 -18.42 4.93
N LEU A 173 1.29 -18.20 5.06
CA LEU A 173 0.44 -17.68 3.99
C LEU A 173 0.85 -16.26 3.59
N ASP A 174 1.03 -15.36 4.56
CA ASP A 174 1.45 -13.98 4.32
C ASP A 174 2.85 -13.92 3.70
N ARG A 175 3.79 -14.72 4.21
CA ARG A 175 5.16 -14.78 3.69
C ARG A 175 5.24 -15.29 2.25
N GLN A 176 4.31 -16.15 1.82
CA GLN A 176 4.23 -16.56 0.42
C GLN A 176 3.87 -15.37 -0.49
N GLY A 177 2.90 -14.56 -0.11
CA GLY A 177 2.56 -13.32 -0.82
C GLY A 177 3.70 -12.29 -0.78
N MET A 178 4.33 -12.12 0.39
CA MET A 178 5.50 -11.23 0.55
C MET A 178 6.66 -11.63 -0.36
N ALA A 179 6.95 -12.92 -0.51
CA ALA A 179 8.03 -13.40 -1.37
C ALA A 179 7.80 -13.05 -2.86
N LEU A 180 6.55 -13.10 -3.33
CA LEU A 180 6.18 -12.71 -4.70
C LEU A 180 6.34 -11.19 -4.90
N ILE A 181 6.01 -10.40 -3.87
CA ILE A 181 6.23 -8.96 -3.88
C ILE A 181 7.74 -8.62 -3.89
N GLU A 182 8.56 -9.32 -3.10
CA GLU A 182 10.03 -9.16 -3.11
C GLU A 182 10.64 -9.53 -4.47
N ALA A 183 10.09 -10.56 -5.12
CA ALA A 183 10.46 -10.99 -6.46
C ALA A 183 9.93 -10.07 -7.57
N GLN A 184 9.08 -9.10 -7.25
CA GLN A 184 8.41 -8.20 -8.20
C GLN A 184 7.59 -8.97 -9.26
N ASP A 185 6.97 -10.07 -8.85
CA ASP A 185 6.20 -10.99 -9.69
C ASP A 185 4.70 -10.66 -9.60
N ALA A 186 4.23 -9.77 -10.49
CA ALA A 186 2.83 -9.33 -10.52
C ALA A 186 1.88 -10.49 -10.85
N GLU A 187 2.23 -11.29 -11.85
CA GLU A 187 1.45 -12.42 -12.32
C GLU A 187 1.38 -13.53 -11.26
N GLY A 188 2.49 -13.81 -10.59
CA GLY A 188 2.57 -14.74 -9.47
C GLY A 188 1.75 -14.27 -8.28
N PHE A 189 1.81 -12.97 -7.94
CA PHE A 189 0.98 -12.39 -6.87
C PHE A 189 -0.52 -12.50 -7.18
N ALA A 190 -0.94 -12.22 -8.42
CA ALA A 190 -2.32 -12.39 -8.85
C ALA A 190 -2.76 -13.87 -8.77
N ALA A 191 -1.91 -14.80 -9.19
CA ALA A 191 -2.17 -16.24 -9.07
C ALA A 191 -2.31 -16.68 -7.60
N TYR A 192 -1.45 -16.18 -6.72
CA TYR A 192 -1.51 -16.40 -5.28
C TYR A 192 -2.84 -15.92 -4.68
N GLN A 193 -3.28 -14.70 -5.02
CA GLN A 193 -4.57 -14.18 -4.54
C GLN A 193 -5.76 -15.00 -5.04
N ARG A 194 -5.76 -15.43 -6.32
CA ARG A 194 -6.80 -16.33 -6.85
C ARG A 194 -6.82 -17.69 -6.15
N GLN A 195 -5.65 -18.24 -5.84
CA GLN A 195 -5.52 -19.56 -5.24
C GLN A 195 -5.93 -19.57 -3.76
N HIS A 196 -5.46 -18.58 -2.99
CA HIS A 196 -5.58 -18.60 -1.54
C HIS A 196 -6.67 -17.67 -0.99
N GLY A 197 -7.06 -16.65 -1.75
CA GLY A 197 -7.99 -15.63 -1.30
C GLY A 197 -7.54 -14.92 -0.03
N ASN A 198 -6.22 -14.78 0.19
CA ASN A 198 -5.71 -14.11 1.39
C ASN A 198 -6.29 -12.70 1.47
N THR A 199 -6.74 -12.30 2.66
CA THR A 199 -7.51 -11.08 2.89
C THR A 199 -6.63 -9.83 2.97
N ILE A 200 -5.61 -9.73 2.11
CA ILE A 200 -4.74 -8.54 1.98
C ILE A 200 -5.58 -7.40 1.42
N CYS A 201 -5.93 -6.41 2.24
CA CYS A 201 -6.86 -5.35 1.87
C CYS A 201 -6.33 -4.46 0.72
N GLY A 202 -5.01 -4.24 0.66
CA GLY A 202 -4.33 -3.47 -0.38
C GLY A 202 -3.80 -4.32 -1.54
N GLN A 203 -4.40 -5.48 -1.85
CA GLN A 203 -3.98 -6.32 -2.98
C GLN A 203 -3.89 -5.55 -4.30
N HIS A 204 -4.84 -4.64 -4.58
CA HIS A 204 -4.87 -3.87 -5.83
C HIS A 204 -3.80 -2.75 -5.85
N PRO A 205 -3.62 -1.92 -4.80
CA PRO A 205 -2.45 -1.05 -4.68
C PRO A 205 -1.11 -1.79 -4.85
N ILE A 206 -0.96 -2.99 -4.26
CA ILE A 206 0.23 -3.82 -4.43
C ILE A 206 0.40 -4.24 -5.90
N ALA A 207 -0.64 -4.76 -6.55
CA ALA A 207 -0.57 -5.18 -7.94
C ALA A 207 -0.20 -4.01 -8.89
N VAL A 208 -0.78 -2.82 -8.65
CA VAL A 208 -0.39 -1.59 -9.36
C VAL A 208 1.09 -1.27 -9.18
N LEU A 209 1.61 -1.37 -7.95
CA LEU A 209 3.05 -1.19 -7.68
C LEU A 209 3.89 -2.21 -8.45
N LEU A 210 3.53 -3.50 -8.42
CA LEU A 210 4.30 -4.56 -9.07
C LEU A 210 4.39 -4.34 -10.59
N HIS A 211 3.27 -4.00 -11.24
CA HIS A 211 3.27 -3.66 -12.66
C HIS A 211 4.02 -2.36 -12.97
N ALA A 212 3.96 -1.37 -12.07
CA ALA A 212 4.76 -0.15 -12.19
C ALA A 212 6.26 -0.46 -12.11
N LEU A 213 6.69 -1.35 -11.22
CA LEU A 213 8.08 -1.78 -11.08
C LEU A 213 8.56 -2.53 -12.33
N GLN A 214 7.75 -3.45 -12.87
CA GLN A 214 8.05 -4.19 -14.11
C GLN A 214 8.17 -3.26 -15.33
N SER A 215 7.38 -2.17 -15.36
CA SER A 215 7.37 -1.20 -16.45
C SER A 215 8.35 -0.04 -16.25
N CYS A 216 8.98 0.06 -15.07
CA CYS A 216 9.85 1.18 -14.72
C CYS A 216 11.18 1.09 -15.48
N PRO A 217 11.68 2.20 -16.05
CA PRO A 217 12.98 2.21 -16.75
C PRO A 217 14.17 1.95 -15.80
N VAL A 218 13.95 2.06 -14.48
CA VAL A 218 14.98 1.90 -13.47
C VAL A 218 14.78 0.60 -12.71
N GLN A 219 15.88 -0.12 -12.46
CA GLN A 219 15.82 -1.37 -11.70
C GLN A 219 15.71 -1.12 -10.20
N HIS A 220 14.86 -1.92 -9.56
CA HIS A 220 14.57 -1.84 -8.15
C HIS A 220 14.85 -3.18 -7.45
N GLN A 221 14.97 -3.12 -6.13
CA GLN A 221 14.91 -4.27 -5.24
C GLN A 221 13.85 -4.01 -4.17
N ALA A 222 13.09 -5.04 -3.82
CA ALA A 222 12.06 -4.99 -2.80
C ALA A 222 12.46 -5.92 -1.64
N ARG A 223 12.24 -5.47 -0.40
CA ARG A 223 12.52 -6.24 0.81
C ARG A 223 11.53 -5.91 1.91
N PHE A 224 10.94 -6.93 2.53
CA PHE A 224 10.22 -6.76 3.79
C PHE A 224 11.21 -6.59 4.95
N VAL A 225 10.97 -5.54 5.72
CA VAL A 225 11.80 -5.13 6.86
C VAL A 225 11.13 -5.43 8.21
N ARG A 226 9.83 -5.73 8.19
CA ARG A 226 9.05 -6.10 9.38
C ARG A 226 7.84 -6.94 9.01
N TYR A 227 7.50 -7.87 9.90
CA TYR A 227 6.24 -8.63 9.90
C TYR A 227 5.80 -8.79 11.35
N GLU A 228 4.53 -8.55 11.61
CA GLU A 228 3.88 -8.66 12.92
C GLU A 228 2.44 -9.15 12.75
N GLN A 229 1.85 -9.66 13.84
CA GLN A 229 0.43 -10.00 13.92
C GLN A 229 -0.15 -9.27 15.13
N SER A 230 -1.39 -8.78 15.02
CA SER A 230 -2.08 -8.11 16.13
C SER A 230 -2.19 -9.00 17.38
N SER A 231 -2.25 -10.31 17.19
CA SER A 231 -2.26 -11.35 18.21
C SER A 231 -1.96 -12.71 17.56
N HIS A 232 -1.46 -13.67 18.34
CA HIS A 232 -1.28 -15.04 17.86
C HIS A 232 -2.55 -15.87 18.04
N CYS A 233 -3.26 -16.14 16.94
CA CYS A 233 -4.38 -17.09 16.93
C CYS A 233 -3.89 -18.52 17.22
N ARG A 234 -4.54 -19.18 18.18
CA ARG A 234 -4.34 -20.59 18.58
C ARG A 234 -5.63 -21.39 18.53
N SER A 235 -6.79 -20.73 18.54
CA SER A 235 -8.11 -21.34 18.45
C SER A 235 -8.91 -20.79 17.26
N CYS A 236 -9.94 -21.53 16.83
CA CYS A 236 -10.86 -21.10 15.78
C CYS A 236 -11.79 -19.94 16.18
N ASP A 237 -11.82 -19.58 17.46
CA ASP A 237 -12.58 -18.44 17.97
C ASP A 237 -11.74 -17.16 18.05
N ASP A 238 -10.42 -17.28 17.89
CA ASP A 238 -9.52 -16.14 17.84
C ASP A 238 -9.68 -15.37 16.51
N SER A 239 -9.14 -14.15 16.48
CA SER A 239 -8.96 -13.42 15.22
C SER A 239 -7.73 -12.52 15.30
N SER A 240 -7.08 -12.27 14.16
CA SER A 240 -5.91 -11.41 14.07
C SER A 240 -5.87 -10.67 12.74
N VAL A 241 -5.09 -9.59 12.70
CA VAL A 241 -4.69 -8.90 11.47
C VAL A 241 -3.17 -8.91 11.40
N SER A 242 -2.61 -9.24 10.24
CA SER A 242 -1.16 -9.20 10.01
C SER A 242 -0.72 -7.82 9.49
N TYR A 243 0.45 -7.38 9.91
CA TYR A 243 1.07 -6.12 9.49
C TYR A 243 2.45 -6.41 8.91
N ALA A 244 2.71 -5.90 7.71
CA ALA A 244 4.01 -6.04 7.07
C ALA A 244 4.52 -4.68 6.62
N SER A 245 5.83 -4.51 6.60
CA SER A 245 6.46 -3.30 6.09
C SER A 245 7.57 -3.65 5.13
N ALA A 246 7.55 -3.05 3.95
CA ALA A 246 8.52 -3.29 2.91
C ALA A 246 9.11 -1.98 2.38
N VAL A 247 10.32 -2.10 1.86
CA VAL A 247 11.08 -1.01 1.28
C VAL A 247 11.49 -1.42 -0.12
N ILE A 248 11.22 -0.54 -1.07
CA ILE A 248 11.68 -0.66 -2.45
C ILE A 248 12.75 0.40 -2.66
N SER A 249 13.94 -0.01 -3.08
CA SER A 249 15.06 0.89 -3.36
C SER A 249 15.58 0.66 -4.77
N LEU A 250 16.37 1.60 -5.28
CA LEU A 250 17.16 1.37 -6.47
C LEU A 250 18.04 0.13 -6.27
N ARG A 251 18.15 -0.69 -7.31
CA ARG A 251 19.11 -1.80 -7.33
C ARG A 251 20.48 -1.20 -7.66
N GLU A 252 21.43 -1.33 -6.75
CA GLU A 252 22.82 -0.95 -7.06
C GLU A 252 23.34 -1.90 -8.14
N CYS A 253 23.81 -1.36 -9.26
CA CYS A 253 24.63 -2.14 -10.18
C CYS A 253 25.93 -2.49 -9.44
N ARG A 254 26.14 -3.77 -9.16
CA ARG A 254 27.44 -4.29 -8.73
C ARG A 254 28.40 -4.34 -9.90
#